data_AF-A0A337SI94-F1
#
_entry.id   AF-A0A337SI94-F1
#
_cell.length_a   1.000
_cell.length_b   1.000
_cell.length_c   1.000
_cell.angle_alpha   90.00
_cell.angle_beta   90.00
_cell.angle_gamma   90.00
#
_symmetry.space_group_name_H-M   'P 1'
#
loop_
_entity.id
_entity.type
_entity.pdbx_description
1 polymer ?
#
loop_
_entity_poly.entity_id
_entity_poly.type
_entity_poly.pdbx_seq_one_letter_code
_entity_poly.pdbx_strand_id
1 'polypeptide(L)'
;MATRRLTDAFLLLRNNSIQNRQLLAEQVSSYTTSSPLHSRSIAAELDELADDRMALVSGISLDPEAAIGVTKRSPPKWVDGVDEIQYDVGRIKQKMKELASLHDQHLNRPTLDDSSEQEHAIEITAQEITQLFHRCQRAVQALPGRARRARSDQEERLLRNVVASLAQALQELSASFRRAQSGYLRRMKNREERAQHFFDTAAPLMDDGDDNTLYDRGFTDDQLVLVEQNTLMVEEREREIRQIVQSISDLNEIFRDLGAMIVEQGTVLDRIDYNVEQSCIKTKDGLKQLHKAEQYQKKNRKMLVILILFVVIIVLIVVLISVKSR
;
A
#
# COMPACT_ATOMS: atom_id res chain seq x y z
N MET A 1 -15.60 -16.88 15.75
CA MET A 1 -16.29 -17.00 14.45
C MET A 1 -15.65 -18.13 13.66
N ALA A 2 -16.40 -19.13 13.23
CA ALA A 2 -15.88 -20.19 12.35
C ALA A 2 -15.93 -19.69 10.89
N THR A 3 -14.84 -19.83 10.15
CA THR A 3 -14.76 -19.47 8.73
C THR A 3 -14.78 -20.75 7.88
N ARG A 4 -15.50 -20.74 6.75
CA ARG A 4 -15.56 -21.86 5.80
C ARG A 4 -15.01 -21.41 4.45
N ARG A 5 -14.01 -22.13 3.94
CA ARG A 5 -13.44 -21.90 2.61
C ARG A 5 -14.34 -22.54 1.55
N LEU A 6 -14.91 -21.74 0.66
CA LEU A 6 -15.77 -22.18 -0.45
C LEU A 6 -15.05 -22.19 -1.80
N THR A 7 -13.74 -21.95 -1.80
CA THR A 7 -12.92 -21.84 -3.03
C THR A 7 -13.05 -23.08 -3.91
N ASP A 8 -13.00 -24.27 -3.32
CA ASP A 8 -13.01 -25.53 -4.09
C ASP A 8 -14.38 -25.80 -4.71
N ALA A 9 -15.45 -25.55 -3.95
CA ALA A 9 -16.82 -25.63 -4.47
C ALA A 9 -17.05 -24.62 -5.60
N PHE A 10 -16.52 -23.40 -5.47
CA PHE A 10 -16.57 -22.39 -6.52
C PHE A 10 -15.80 -22.80 -7.77
N LEU A 11 -14.57 -23.34 -7.63
CA LEU A 11 -13.76 -23.80 -8.76
C LEU A 11 -14.43 -24.97 -9.49
N LEU A 12 -15.05 -25.89 -8.76
CA LEU A 12 -15.80 -27.00 -9.35
C LEU A 12 -17.00 -26.49 -10.15
N LEU A 13 -17.82 -25.61 -9.58
CA LEU A 13 -18.97 -25.02 -10.27
C LEU A 13 -18.55 -24.22 -11.50
N ARG A 14 -17.47 -23.43 -11.40
CA ARG A 14 -16.88 -22.71 -12.54
C ARG A 14 -16.46 -23.68 -13.64
N ASN A 15 -15.66 -24.68 -13.33
CA ASN A 15 -15.15 -25.63 -14.32
C ASN A 15 -16.30 -26.40 -14.99
N ASN A 16 -17.30 -26.82 -14.20
CA ASN A 16 -18.48 -27.52 -14.72
C ASN A 16 -19.31 -26.64 -15.66
N SER A 17 -19.51 -25.35 -15.31
CA SER A 17 -20.22 -24.41 -16.19
C SER A 17 -19.49 -24.13 -17.52
N ILE A 18 -18.15 -24.09 -17.51
CA ILE A 18 -17.33 -23.93 -18.73
C ILE A 18 -17.47 -25.17 -19.61
N GLN A 19 -17.33 -26.37 -19.03
CA GLN A 19 -17.51 -27.63 -19.74
C GLN A 19 -18.90 -27.75 -20.37
N ASN A 20 -19.95 -27.40 -19.61
CA ASN A 20 -21.33 -27.47 -20.09
C ASN A 20 -21.59 -26.47 -21.24
N ARG A 21 -20.94 -25.30 -21.21
CA ARG A 21 -20.98 -24.32 -22.31
C ARG A 21 -20.31 -24.86 -23.59
N GLN A 22 -19.18 -25.54 -23.46
CA GLN A 22 -18.47 -26.16 -24.60
C GLN A 22 -19.30 -27.30 -25.21
N LEU A 23 -19.88 -28.15 -24.38
CA LEU A 23 -20.75 -29.26 -24.81
C LEU A 23 -21.98 -28.75 -25.58
N LEU A 24 -22.62 -27.68 -25.08
CA LEU A 24 -23.74 -27.04 -25.78
C LEU A 24 -23.33 -26.40 -27.12
N ALA A 25 -22.13 -25.79 -27.19
CA ALA A 25 -21.61 -25.23 -28.44
C ALA A 25 -21.32 -26.31 -29.49
N GLU A 26 -20.75 -27.44 -29.06
CA GLU A 26 -20.47 -28.60 -29.91
C GLU A 26 -21.76 -29.27 -30.42
N GLN A 27 -22.77 -29.41 -29.57
CA GLN A 27 -24.08 -29.92 -29.96
C GLN A 27 -24.78 -29.03 -30.99
N VAL A 28 -24.74 -27.70 -30.82
CA VAL A 28 -25.28 -26.75 -31.81
C VAL A 28 -24.53 -26.84 -33.14
N SER A 29 -23.21 -26.98 -33.13
CA SER A 29 -22.38 -27.16 -34.34
C SER A 29 -22.65 -28.49 -35.07
N SER A 30 -22.92 -29.56 -34.33
CA SER A 30 -23.25 -30.87 -34.93
C SER A 30 -24.62 -30.87 -35.63
N TYR A 31 -25.60 -30.11 -35.12
CA TYR A 31 -26.95 -30.00 -35.70
C TYR A 31 -26.98 -29.15 -36.99
N THR A 32 -26.10 -28.16 -37.14
CA THR A 32 -26.02 -27.34 -38.36
C THR A 32 -25.39 -28.10 -39.52
N THR A 33 -24.53 -29.09 -39.25
CA THR A 33 -23.79 -29.82 -40.27
C THR A 33 -24.60 -30.96 -40.92
N SER A 34 -25.66 -31.46 -40.28
CA SER A 34 -26.41 -32.65 -40.72
C SER A 34 -27.64 -32.39 -41.61
N SER A 35 -28.01 -31.13 -41.89
CA SER A 35 -29.24 -30.79 -42.64
C SER A 35 -28.96 -29.88 -43.86
N PRO A 36 -28.76 -30.43 -45.08
CA PRO A 36 -28.22 -29.64 -46.21
C PRO A 36 -29.19 -28.64 -46.86
N LEU A 37 -30.49 -28.69 -46.56
CA LEU A 37 -31.51 -27.99 -47.38
C LEU A 37 -32.22 -26.82 -46.69
N HIS A 38 -32.10 -26.66 -45.37
CA HIS A 38 -32.67 -25.51 -44.64
C HIS A 38 -31.61 -24.61 -43.98
N SER A 39 -30.33 -24.95 -44.16
CA SER A 39 -29.23 -24.42 -43.36
C SER A 39 -28.76 -23.01 -43.74
N ARG A 40 -28.97 -22.51 -44.97
CA ARG A 40 -28.37 -21.21 -45.36
C ARG A 40 -29.05 -19.99 -44.73
N SER A 41 -30.36 -20.00 -44.52
CA SER A 41 -31.06 -18.86 -43.91
C SER A 41 -30.94 -18.87 -42.38
N ILE A 42 -31.07 -20.06 -41.77
CA ILE A 42 -30.94 -20.24 -40.32
C ILE A 42 -29.49 -20.05 -39.87
N ALA A 43 -28.50 -20.46 -40.67
CA ALA A 43 -27.10 -20.17 -40.37
C ALA A 43 -26.80 -18.67 -40.43
N ALA A 44 -27.39 -17.91 -41.37
CA ALA A 44 -27.19 -16.46 -41.45
C ALA A 44 -27.82 -15.72 -40.25
N GLU A 45 -29.04 -16.07 -39.84
CA GLU A 45 -29.68 -15.47 -38.65
C GLU A 45 -29.01 -15.89 -37.34
N LEU A 46 -28.47 -17.12 -37.27
CA LEU A 46 -27.71 -17.57 -36.09
C LEU A 46 -26.30 -16.98 -36.04
N ASP A 47 -25.67 -16.68 -37.18
CA ASP A 47 -24.37 -16.00 -37.23
C ASP A 47 -24.52 -14.54 -36.79
N GLU A 48 -25.60 -13.86 -37.20
CA GLU A 48 -25.92 -12.49 -36.75
C GLU A 48 -26.26 -12.42 -35.25
N LEU A 49 -27.04 -13.38 -34.72
CA LEU A 49 -27.29 -13.48 -33.27
C LEU A 49 -26.06 -13.95 -32.47
N ALA A 50 -25.20 -14.78 -33.05
CA ALA A 50 -23.95 -15.20 -32.44
C ALA A 50 -22.94 -14.04 -32.43
N ASP A 51 -22.91 -13.22 -33.47
CA ASP A 51 -22.09 -12.01 -33.58
C ASP A 51 -22.56 -10.93 -32.61
N ASP A 52 -23.87 -10.71 -32.45
CA ASP A 52 -24.42 -9.82 -31.41
C ASP A 52 -24.11 -10.31 -29.98
N ARG A 53 -24.10 -11.63 -29.77
CA ARG A 53 -23.76 -12.24 -28.47
C ARG A 53 -22.25 -12.29 -28.23
N MET A 54 -21.45 -12.38 -29.30
CA MET A 54 -19.99 -12.23 -29.28
C MET A 54 -19.58 -10.77 -29.17
N ALA A 55 -20.36 -9.79 -29.62
CA ALA A 55 -20.11 -8.36 -29.48
C ALA A 55 -20.33 -7.86 -28.04
N LEU A 56 -21.22 -8.50 -27.28
CA LEU A 56 -21.38 -8.28 -25.84
C LEU A 56 -20.35 -9.04 -24.99
N VAL A 57 -19.63 -10.00 -25.59
CA VAL A 57 -18.66 -10.89 -24.94
C VAL A 57 -17.25 -10.70 -25.50
N SER A 58 -17.02 -9.79 -26.44
CA SER A 58 -15.74 -9.61 -27.15
C SER A 58 -14.62 -9.02 -26.28
N GLY A 59 -14.89 -8.78 -24.98
CA GLY A 59 -13.86 -8.62 -23.95
C GLY A 59 -13.38 -9.93 -23.31
N ILE A 60 -13.99 -11.08 -23.62
CA ILE A 60 -13.71 -12.41 -23.07
C ILE A 60 -13.52 -13.35 -24.27
N SER A 61 -12.26 -13.54 -24.65
CA SER A 61 -11.83 -14.48 -25.68
C SER A 61 -12.43 -15.88 -25.49
N LEU A 62 -12.76 -16.56 -26.61
CA LEU A 62 -13.23 -17.95 -26.64
C LEU A 62 -12.16 -19.00 -26.31
N ASP A 63 -10.92 -18.58 -26.10
CA ASP A 63 -9.83 -19.46 -25.71
C ASP A 63 -9.75 -19.52 -24.16
N PRO A 64 -9.88 -20.69 -23.52
CA PRO A 64 -9.88 -20.83 -22.06
C PRO A 64 -8.58 -20.35 -21.39
N GLU A 65 -7.47 -20.25 -22.13
CA GLU A 65 -6.24 -19.61 -21.67
C GLU A 65 -6.27 -18.08 -21.86
N ALA A 66 -6.98 -17.58 -22.87
CA ALA A 66 -7.18 -16.16 -23.12
C ALA A 66 -8.30 -15.53 -22.28
N ALA A 67 -9.16 -16.32 -21.63
CA ALA A 67 -10.04 -15.86 -20.57
C ALA A 67 -9.29 -15.62 -19.24
N ILE A 68 -8.08 -16.19 -19.10
CA ILE A 68 -7.03 -15.75 -18.16
C ILE A 68 -6.14 -14.68 -18.85
N GLY A 69 -6.65 -14.05 -19.90
CA GLY A 69 -6.34 -12.66 -20.20
C GLY A 69 -6.95 -11.80 -19.09
N VAL A 70 -6.40 -11.88 -17.87
CA VAL A 70 -6.18 -10.67 -17.07
C VAL A 70 -5.72 -9.67 -18.10
N THR A 71 -6.53 -8.67 -18.41
CA THR A 71 -6.11 -7.61 -19.32
C THR A 71 -4.69 -7.27 -18.89
N LYS A 72 -3.67 -7.55 -19.71
CA LYS A 72 -2.29 -7.14 -19.46
C LYS A 72 -2.26 -5.62 -19.63
N ARG A 73 -3.10 -4.91 -18.87
CA ARG A 73 -2.92 -3.53 -18.53
C ARG A 73 -1.73 -3.59 -17.60
N SER A 74 -0.59 -3.14 -18.13
CA SER A 74 0.56 -2.84 -17.30
C SER A 74 0.07 -2.06 -16.08
N PRO A 75 0.60 -2.35 -14.88
CA PRO A 75 0.29 -1.56 -13.69
C PRO A 75 0.42 -0.07 -14.03
N PRO A 76 -0.45 0.79 -13.45
CA PRO A 76 -0.31 2.23 -13.62
C PRO A 76 1.12 2.67 -13.29
N LYS A 77 1.67 3.62 -14.06
CA LYS A 77 3.06 4.10 -13.90
C LYS A 77 3.38 4.68 -12.51
N TRP A 78 2.37 5.01 -11.72
CA TRP A 78 2.57 5.46 -10.35
C TRP A 78 2.87 4.29 -9.38
N VAL A 79 2.57 3.04 -9.76
CA VAL A 79 2.87 1.85 -8.96
C VAL A 79 4.38 1.68 -8.78
N ASP A 80 5.19 1.92 -9.80
CA ASP A 80 6.66 1.88 -9.69
C ASP A 80 7.17 2.87 -8.61
N GLY A 81 6.52 4.03 -8.50
CA GLY A 81 6.84 5.01 -7.46
C GLY A 81 6.42 4.57 -6.05
N VAL A 82 5.38 3.74 -5.94
CA VAL A 82 4.98 3.12 -4.67
C VAL A 82 6.01 2.08 -4.24
N ASP A 83 6.48 1.26 -5.17
CA ASP A 83 7.49 0.23 -4.89
C ASP A 83 8.81 0.86 -4.45
N GLU A 84 9.23 1.98 -5.06
CA GLU A 84 10.39 2.77 -4.62
C GLU A 84 10.22 3.26 -3.17
N ILE A 85 9.06 3.83 -2.83
CA ILE A 85 8.78 4.32 -1.46
C ILE A 85 8.77 3.15 -0.47
N GLN A 86 8.15 2.02 -0.82
CA GLN A 86 8.11 0.84 0.05
C GLN A 86 9.51 0.27 0.29
N TYR A 87 10.36 0.27 -0.73
CA TYR A 87 11.76 -0.12 -0.61
C TYR A 87 12.52 0.80 0.35
N ASP A 88 12.40 2.12 0.20
CA ASP A 88 13.05 3.08 1.10
C ASP A 88 12.52 2.97 2.54
N VAL A 89 11.21 2.73 2.74
CA VAL A 89 10.64 2.43 4.06
C VAL A 89 11.25 1.17 4.67
N GLY A 90 11.47 0.12 3.87
CA GLY A 90 12.17 -1.09 4.29
C GLY A 90 13.60 -0.80 4.74
N ARG A 91 14.33 0.02 3.97
CA ARG A 91 15.69 0.46 4.32
C ARG A 91 15.74 1.26 5.61
N ILE A 92 14.79 2.19 5.82
CA ILE A 92 14.70 2.94 7.08
C ILE A 92 14.54 1.96 8.26
N LYS A 93 13.63 0.99 8.17
CA LYS A 93 13.43 -0.01 9.24
C LYS A 93 14.71 -0.79 9.54
N GLN A 94 15.45 -1.19 8.50
CA GLN A 94 16.73 -1.89 8.66
C GLN A 94 17.78 -1.00 9.35
N LYS A 95 17.97 0.23 8.86
CA LYS A 95 18.90 1.23 9.41
C LYS A 95 18.56 1.58 10.86
N MET A 96 17.27 1.69 11.20
CA MET A 96 16.83 1.92 12.57
C MET A 96 17.22 0.77 13.51
N LYS A 97 17.20 -0.46 13.02
CA LYS A 97 17.61 -1.64 13.80
C LYS A 97 19.13 -1.67 14.01
N GLU A 98 19.88 -1.34 12.95
CA GLU A 98 21.34 -1.16 13.01
C GLU A 98 21.73 -0.05 14.01
N LEU A 99 21.06 1.10 13.92
CA LEU A 99 21.27 2.20 14.86
C LEU A 99 20.95 1.80 16.31
N ALA A 100 19.88 1.02 16.53
CA ALA A 100 19.56 0.53 17.87
C ALA A 100 20.67 -0.37 18.43
N SER A 101 21.27 -1.24 17.60
CA SER A 101 22.43 -2.04 18.04
C SER A 101 23.66 -1.17 18.34
N LEU A 102 23.94 -0.15 17.54
CA LEU A 102 25.04 0.79 17.79
C LEU A 102 24.82 1.57 19.09
N HIS A 103 23.60 2.05 19.33
CA HIS A 103 23.22 2.72 20.57
C HIS A 103 23.43 1.82 21.80
N ASP A 104 22.97 0.56 21.74
CA ASP A 104 23.12 -0.38 22.85
C ASP A 104 24.60 -0.79 23.05
N GLN A 105 25.39 -0.92 21.98
CA GLN A 105 26.83 -1.16 22.06
C GLN A 105 27.55 0.03 22.73
N HIS A 106 27.22 1.26 22.33
CA HIS A 106 27.80 2.47 22.91
C HIS A 106 27.47 2.62 24.40
N LEU A 107 26.21 2.34 24.78
CA LEU A 107 25.76 2.42 26.18
C LEU A 107 26.42 1.41 27.13
N ASN A 108 26.74 0.21 26.63
CA ASN A 108 27.26 -0.90 27.44
C ASN A 108 28.79 -1.00 27.46
N ARG A 109 29.48 -0.09 26.79
CA ARG A 109 30.92 -0.14 26.61
C ARG A 109 31.71 0.24 27.89
N PRO A 110 32.86 -0.42 28.17
CA PRO A 110 33.86 0.03 29.13
C PRO A 110 34.57 1.32 28.69
N THR A 111 34.88 2.20 29.63
CA THR A 111 35.42 3.56 29.40
C THR A 111 36.80 3.66 28.74
N LEU A 112 37.50 2.54 28.45
CA LEU A 112 38.91 2.51 28.03
C LEU A 112 39.17 2.27 26.53
N ASP A 113 38.13 2.08 25.73
CA ASP A 113 38.25 1.90 24.27
C ASP A 113 38.19 3.28 23.56
N ASP A 114 38.46 3.38 22.26
CA ASP A 114 38.50 4.65 21.50
C ASP A 114 37.08 5.02 20.99
N SER A 115 36.47 6.14 21.42
CA SER A 115 35.02 6.42 21.26
C SER A 115 34.63 6.93 19.88
N SER A 116 35.59 7.55 19.19
CA SER A 116 35.33 8.34 17.99
C SER A 116 34.72 7.52 16.84
N GLU A 117 35.13 6.26 16.65
CA GLU A 117 34.62 5.44 15.53
C GLU A 117 33.15 5.05 15.68
N GLN A 118 32.70 4.64 16.89
CA GLN A 118 31.29 4.28 17.10
C GLN A 118 30.38 5.51 17.14
N GLU A 119 30.85 6.59 17.76
CA GLU A 119 30.12 7.87 17.80
C GLU A 119 29.89 8.39 16.37
N HIS A 120 30.94 8.33 15.53
CA HIS A 120 30.83 8.69 14.12
C HIS A 120 29.90 7.75 13.33
N ALA A 121 29.94 6.44 13.60
CA ALA A 121 29.03 5.49 12.96
C ALA A 121 27.55 5.73 13.33
N ILE A 122 27.27 6.10 14.58
CA ILE A 122 25.94 6.50 15.06
C ILE A 122 25.48 7.77 14.33
N GLU A 123 26.34 8.78 14.25
CA GLU A 123 26.08 10.04 13.54
C GLU A 123 25.72 9.78 12.06
N ILE A 124 26.56 9.04 11.33
CA ILE A 124 26.33 8.72 9.91
C ILE A 124 24.99 7.99 9.75
N THR A 125 24.75 6.95 10.55
CA THR A 125 23.53 6.15 10.44
C THR A 125 22.28 6.97 10.76
N ALA A 126 22.32 7.86 11.74
CA ALA A 126 21.22 8.76 12.08
C ALA A 126 20.94 9.80 10.97
N GLN A 127 21.99 10.34 10.35
CA GLN A 127 21.87 11.24 9.21
C GLN A 127 21.27 10.52 7.99
N GLU A 128 21.75 9.31 7.67
CA GLU A 128 21.22 8.50 6.57
C GLU A 128 19.73 8.20 6.75
N ILE A 129 19.29 7.87 7.97
CA ILE A 129 17.88 7.64 8.29
C ILE A 129 17.06 8.91 8.01
N THR A 130 17.54 10.07 8.49
CA THR A 130 16.86 11.37 8.29
C THR A 130 16.76 11.72 6.79
N GLN A 131 17.82 11.48 6.02
CA GLN A 131 17.81 11.66 4.56
C GLN A 131 16.81 10.74 3.86
N LEU A 132 16.75 9.46 4.26
CA LEU A 132 15.76 8.52 3.74
C LEU A 132 14.33 8.97 4.06
N PHE A 133 14.06 9.49 5.25
CA PHE A 133 12.75 10.06 5.59
C PHE A 133 12.37 11.22 4.66
N HIS A 134 13.27 12.18 4.41
CA HIS A 134 13.02 13.28 3.48
C HIS A 134 12.85 12.81 2.03
N ARG A 135 13.55 11.76 1.61
CA ARG A 135 13.38 11.15 0.28
C ARG A 135 11.98 10.54 0.15
N CYS A 136 11.57 9.73 1.13
CA CYS A 136 10.24 9.14 1.19
C CYS A 136 9.14 10.21 1.19
N GLN A 137 9.28 11.25 2.02
CA GLN A 137 8.33 12.36 2.09
C GLN A 137 8.14 13.02 0.72
N ARG A 138 9.23 13.41 0.05
CA ARG A 138 9.20 14.02 -1.29
C ARG A 138 8.60 13.08 -2.33
N ALA A 139 8.92 11.78 -2.27
CA ALA A 139 8.39 10.79 -3.18
C ALA A 139 6.87 10.61 -3.02
N VAL A 140 6.37 10.56 -1.78
CA VAL A 140 4.93 10.49 -1.45
C VAL A 140 4.21 11.74 -1.96
N GLN A 141 4.75 12.94 -1.73
CA GLN A 141 4.15 14.21 -2.19
C GLN A 141 4.17 14.35 -3.73
N ALA A 142 5.17 13.79 -4.41
CA ALA A 142 5.26 13.82 -5.86
C ALA A 142 4.39 12.76 -6.57
N LEU A 143 3.91 11.73 -5.84
CA LEU A 143 3.16 10.61 -6.41
C LEU A 143 1.85 11.04 -7.12
N PRO A 144 1.03 11.95 -6.57
CA PRO A 144 -0.14 12.50 -7.27
C PRO A 144 0.22 13.20 -8.59
N GLY A 145 1.35 13.91 -8.64
CA GLY A 145 1.82 14.60 -9.83
C GLY A 145 2.22 13.66 -10.97
N ARG A 146 2.76 12.48 -10.63
CA ARG A 146 3.17 11.44 -11.58
C ARG A 146 1.98 10.76 -12.29
N ALA A 147 0.78 10.83 -11.72
CA ALA A 147 -0.42 10.18 -12.26
C ALA A 147 -1.23 11.04 -13.26
N ARG A 148 -0.78 12.27 -13.61
CA ARG A 148 -1.58 13.23 -14.41
C ARG A 148 -2.01 12.78 -15.82
N ARG A 149 -1.45 11.70 -16.39
CA ARG A 149 -1.69 11.30 -17.80
C ARG A 149 -2.64 10.11 -18.03
N ALA A 150 -3.13 9.45 -16.99
CA ALA A 150 -4.11 8.36 -17.11
C ALA A 150 -5.05 8.42 -15.91
N ARG A 151 -6.28 8.92 -16.09
CA ARG A 151 -7.24 8.98 -14.99
C ARG A 151 -8.59 8.41 -15.42
N SER A 152 -8.83 7.16 -15.02
CA SER A 152 -10.16 6.77 -14.57
C SER A 152 -10.40 7.35 -13.17
N ASP A 153 -11.64 7.78 -12.86
CA ASP A 153 -12.03 8.21 -11.51
C ASP A 153 -11.69 7.17 -10.43
N GLN A 154 -11.66 5.89 -10.81
CA GLN A 154 -11.27 4.79 -9.92
C GLN A 154 -9.78 4.81 -9.59
N GLU A 155 -8.91 5.09 -10.57
CA GLU A 155 -7.46 5.17 -10.36
C GLU A 155 -7.10 6.35 -9.45
N GLU A 156 -7.80 7.48 -9.57
CA GLU A 156 -7.58 8.63 -8.70
C GLU A 156 -7.95 8.34 -7.24
N ARG A 157 -9.05 7.62 -7.00
CA ARG A 157 -9.44 7.16 -5.66
C ARG A 157 -8.42 6.20 -5.06
N LEU A 158 -7.95 5.23 -5.86
CA LEU A 158 -6.91 4.29 -5.43
C LEU A 158 -5.62 5.01 -5.07
N LEU A 159 -5.18 5.95 -5.91
CA LEU A 159 -3.98 6.73 -5.66
C LEU A 159 -4.06 7.54 -4.36
N ARG A 160 -5.20 8.21 -4.11
CA ARG A 160 -5.41 8.91 -2.83
C ARG A 160 -5.25 7.96 -1.64
N ASN A 161 -5.94 6.81 -1.66
CA ASN A 161 -5.86 5.82 -0.59
C ASN A 161 -4.42 5.34 -0.36
N VAL A 162 -3.68 5.06 -1.45
CA VAL A 162 -2.28 4.64 -1.38
C VAL A 162 -1.41 5.74 -0.77
N VAL A 163 -1.52 6.98 -1.22
CA VAL A 163 -0.76 8.12 -0.68
C VAL A 163 -0.99 8.29 0.82
N ALA A 164 -2.24 8.20 1.31
CA ALA A 164 -2.47 8.28 2.75
C ALA A 164 -1.93 7.07 3.51
N SER A 165 -2.05 5.86 2.95
CA SER A 165 -1.50 4.68 3.60
C SER A 165 0.03 4.77 3.76
N LEU A 166 0.72 5.30 2.73
CA LEU A 166 2.16 5.53 2.77
C LEU A 166 2.53 6.66 3.74
N ALA A 167 1.77 7.77 3.72
CA ALA A 167 1.98 8.86 4.66
C ALA A 167 1.80 8.40 6.12
N GLN A 168 0.78 7.59 6.40
CA GLN A 168 0.54 7.02 7.73
C GLN A 168 1.67 6.09 8.15
N ALA A 169 2.11 5.19 7.27
CA ALA A 169 3.23 4.29 7.56
C ALA A 169 4.53 5.08 7.85
N LEU A 170 4.80 6.15 7.10
CA LEU A 170 5.96 7.01 7.30
C LEU A 170 5.86 7.84 8.59
N GLN A 171 4.65 8.30 8.94
CA GLN A 171 4.39 9.01 10.19
C GLN A 171 4.60 8.12 11.42
N GLU A 172 4.12 6.88 11.37
CA GLU A 172 4.33 5.87 12.42
C GLU A 172 5.82 5.55 12.57
N LEU A 173 6.53 5.39 11.45
CA LEU A 173 7.97 5.12 11.43
C LEU A 173 8.78 6.29 12.01
N SER A 174 8.44 7.53 11.65
CA SER A 174 9.04 8.75 12.22
C SER A 174 8.79 8.84 13.74
N ALA A 175 7.56 8.52 14.19
CA ALA A 175 7.25 8.48 15.62
C ALA A 175 8.07 7.39 16.35
N SER A 176 8.25 6.21 15.75
CA SER A 176 9.09 5.15 16.32
C SER A 176 10.55 5.58 16.42
N PHE A 177 11.10 6.23 15.39
CA PHE A 177 12.48 6.70 15.41
C PHE A 177 12.71 7.79 16.45
N ARG A 178 11.84 8.80 16.51
CA ARG A 178 11.95 9.86 17.53
C ARG A 178 11.88 9.29 18.95
N ARG A 179 10.99 8.33 19.22
CA ARG A 179 10.94 7.63 20.51
C ARG A 179 12.23 6.87 20.81
N ALA A 180 12.80 6.18 19.83
CA ALA A 180 14.07 5.46 19.99
C ALA A 180 15.22 6.44 20.32
N GLN A 181 15.31 7.56 19.61
CA GLN A 181 16.30 8.62 19.86
C GLN A 181 16.13 9.28 21.22
N SER A 182 14.90 9.67 21.60
CA SER A 182 14.62 10.21 22.94
C SER A 182 14.94 9.20 24.04
N GLY A 183 14.66 7.91 23.82
CA GLY A 183 15.03 6.84 24.73
C GLY A 183 16.53 6.70 24.90
N TYR A 184 17.29 6.77 23.81
CA TYR A 184 18.75 6.76 23.82
C TYR A 184 19.33 7.96 24.59
N LEU A 185 18.90 9.19 24.29
CA LEU A 185 19.30 10.40 25.00
C LEU A 185 19.05 10.29 26.51
N ARG A 186 17.87 9.80 26.91
CA ARG A 186 17.55 9.59 28.33
C ARG A 186 18.50 8.58 28.99
N ARG A 187 18.85 7.49 28.30
CA ARG A 187 19.79 6.49 28.83
C ARG A 187 21.21 7.04 28.95
N MET A 188 21.66 7.86 28.00
CA MET A 188 22.94 8.56 28.09
C MET A 188 23.00 9.48 29.30
N LYS A 189 21.98 10.36 29.45
CA LYS A 189 21.89 11.28 30.59
C LYS A 189 21.89 10.55 31.94
N ASN A 190 21.11 9.48 32.07
CA ASN A 190 21.07 8.67 33.30
C ASN A 190 22.40 7.95 33.60
N ARG A 191 23.22 7.64 32.59
CA ARG A 191 24.56 7.07 32.80
C ARG A 191 25.52 8.14 33.30
N GLU A 192 25.41 9.35 32.76
CA GLU A 192 26.22 10.50 33.16
C GLU A 192 25.92 10.97 34.57
N GLU A 193 24.65 11.16 34.94
CA GLU A 193 24.26 11.53 36.31
C GLU A 193 24.84 10.54 37.33
N ARG A 194 24.80 9.23 37.03
CA ARG A 194 25.41 8.20 37.89
C ARG A 194 26.94 8.28 37.95
N ALA A 195 27.60 8.61 36.85
CA ALA A 195 29.06 8.79 36.82
C ALA A 195 29.46 10.04 37.60
N GLN A 196 28.77 11.17 37.40
CA GLN A 196 29.01 12.42 38.12
C GLN A 196 28.83 12.24 39.63
N HIS A 197 27.77 11.56 40.08
CA HIS A 197 27.59 11.26 41.51
C HIS A 197 28.77 10.48 42.10
N PHE A 198 29.42 9.59 41.36
CA PHE A 198 30.60 8.87 41.85
C PHE A 198 31.80 9.80 42.08
N PHE A 199 32.02 10.79 41.21
CA PHE A 199 33.09 11.78 41.35
C PHE A 199 32.80 12.85 42.41
N ASP A 200 31.54 13.31 42.48
CA ASP A 200 31.10 14.33 43.43
C ASP A 200 31.12 13.82 44.88
N THR A 201 30.89 12.51 45.07
CA THR A 201 31.02 11.85 46.40
C THR A 201 32.46 11.44 46.73
N ALA A 202 33.38 11.44 45.75
CA ALA A 202 34.81 11.19 45.97
C ALA A 202 35.59 12.48 46.30
N ALA A 203 35.06 13.64 45.91
CA ALA A 203 35.62 14.96 46.24
C ALA A 203 35.68 15.34 47.74
N PRO A 204 34.83 14.84 48.67
CA PRO A 204 34.91 15.19 50.09
C PRO A 204 36.00 14.43 50.87
N LEU A 205 36.79 13.56 50.24
CA LEU A 205 37.78 12.71 50.93
C LEU A 205 39.21 13.27 50.95
N MET A 206 39.40 14.53 50.54
CA MET A 206 40.67 15.27 50.66
C MET A 206 40.54 16.57 51.48
N ASP A 207 39.56 16.65 52.37
CA ASP A 207 39.52 17.66 53.44
C ASP A 207 39.75 16.96 54.78
N ASP A 208 40.98 16.48 54.99
CA ASP A 208 41.45 16.10 56.32
C ASP A 208 42.58 17.05 56.70
N GLY A 209 42.22 18.01 57.56
CA GLY A 209 43.13 18.53 58.58
C GLY A 209 44.12 19.63 58.18
N ASP A 210 43.71 20.86 58.52
CA ASP A 210 44.51 21.81 59.30
C ASP A 210 45.27 22.95 58.56
N ASP A 211 45.11 24.12 59.19
CA ASP A 211 45.92 25.34 59.16
C ASP A 211 46.02 26.22 57.89
N ASN A 212 45.22 27.29 57.90
CA ASN A 212 45.67 28.67 57.72
C ASN A 212 46.66 29.00 56.58
N THR A 213 46.22 28.98 55.31
CA THR A 213 46.90 29.76 54.26
C THR A 213 45.92 30.38 53.26
N LEU A 214 45.78 31.71 53.36
CA LEU A 214 45.27 32.62 52.32
C LEU A 214 46.26 32.69 51.14
N TYR A 215 46.45 31.58 50.44
CA TYR A 215 47.17 31.55 49.18
C TYR A 215 46.31 30.87 48.13
N ASP A 216 46.03 31.68 47.10
CA ASP A 216 45.61 31.33 45.75
C ASP A 216 46.38 30.11 45.23
N ARG A 217 45.96 28.91 45.65
CA ARG A 217 46.45 27.65 45.09
C ARG A 217 45.61 27.41 43.85
N GLY A 218 45.98 28.09 42.77
CA GLY A 218 45.54 27.73 41.43
C GLY A 218 45.70 26.22 41.23
N PHE A 219 44.81 25.64 40.41
CA PHE A 219 44.83 24.23 40.03
C PHE A 219 46.27 23.73 39.87
N THR A 220 46.62 22.62 40.53
CA THR A 220 47.89 21.95 40.23
C THR A 220 47.91 21.55 38.74
N ASP A 221 49.07 21.54 38.07
CA ASP A 221 49.15 21.23 36.62
C ASP A 221 48.39 19.93 36.25
N ASP A 222 48.48 18.91 37.10
CA ASP A 222 47.73 17.66 36.94
C ASP A 222 46.20 17.84 37.03
N GLN A 223 45.75 18.75 37.89
CA GLN A 223 44.34 19.08 38.09
C GLN A 223 43.81 19.98 36.96
N LEU A 224 44.67 20.83 36.38
CA LEU A 224 44.36 21.62 35.19
C LEU A 224 44.17 20.71 33.96
N VAL A 225 45.07 19.74 33.76
CA VAL A 225 44.97 18.73 32.69
C VAL A 225 43.71 17.88 32.84
N LEU A 226 43.35 17.50 34.07
CA LEU A 226 42.14 16.71 34.34
C LEU A 226 40.86 17.51 34.05
N VAL A 227 40.85 18.81 34.36
CA VAL A 227 39.74 19.72 34.04
C VAL A 227 39.65 19.91 32.53
N GLU A 228 40.77 20.17 31.84
CA GLU A 228 40.80 20.34 30.39
C GLU A 228 40.28 19.09 29.67
N GLN A 229 40.73 17.89 30.08
CA GLN A 229 40.25 16.63 29.52
C GLN A 229 38.75 16.40 29.78
N ASN A 230 38.25 16.73 30.98
CA ASN A 230 36.80 16.67 31.26
C ASN A 230 36.02 17.67 30.39
N THR A 231 36.52 18.89 30.21
CA THR A 231 35.83 19.92 29.41
C THR A 231 35.70 19.51 27.95
N LEU A 232 36.75 18.94 27.35
CA LEU A 232 36.72 18.43 25.98
C LEU A 232 35.72 17.28 25.83
N MET A 233 35.69 16.36 26.78
CA MET A 233 34.74 15.23 26.77
C MET A 233 33.29 15.70 26.88
N VAL A 234 33.03 16.74 27.69
CA VAL A 234 31.69 17.34 27.82
C VAL A 234 31.27 18.05 26.53
N GLU A 235 32.19 18.76 25.88
CA GLU A 235 31.90 19.47 24.63
C GLU A 235 31.55 18.51 23.46
N GLU A 236 32.28 17.40 23.34
CA GLU A 236 32.01 16.36 22.34
C GLU A 236 30.62 15.72 22.58
N ARG A 237 30.29 15.41 23.85
CA ARG A 237 28.96 14.92 24.24
C ARG A 237 27.84 15.91 23.91
N GLU A 238 28.04 17.20 24.19
CA GLU A 238 27.03 18.21 23.85
C GLU A 238 26.78 18.26 22.34
N ARG A 239 27.82 18.09 21.53
CA ARG A 239 27.70 18.03 20.07
C ARG A 239 26.82 16.86 19.62
N GLU A 240 27.03 15.67 20.19
CA GLU A 240 26.19 14.50 19.89
C GLU A 240 24.73 14.72 20.27
N ILE A 241 24.49 15.25 21.48
CA ILE A 241 23.13 15.52 21.95
C ILE A 241 22.45 16.54 21.03
N ARG A 242 23.15 17.61 20.66
CA ARG A 242 22.65 18.61 19.71
C ARG A 242 22.26 17.98 18.38
N GLN A 243 23.07 17.07 17.85
CA GLN A 243 22.78 16.38 16.61
C GLN A 243 21.54 15.48 16.69
N ILE A 244 21.40 14.71 17.77
CA ILE A 244 20.21 13.87 17.95
C ILE A 244 18.96 14.74 18.08
N VAL A 245 19.03 15.84 18.84
CA VAL A 245 17.93 16.80 18.98
C VAL A 245 17.58 17.42 17.63
N GLN A 246 18.56 17.77 16.80
CA GLN A 246 18.33 18.26 15.45
C GLN A 246 17.58 17.22 14.60
N SER A 247 18.03 15.96 14.60
CA SER A 247 17.34 14.89 13.84
C SER A 247 15.88 14.68 14.30
N ILE A 248 15.60 14.82 15.59
CA ILE A 248 14.23 14.75 16.14
C ILE A 248 13.41 15.95 15.67
N SER A 249 14.00 17.14 15.64
CA SER A 249 13.37 18.38 15.16
C SER A 249 13.01 18.29 13.69
N ASP A 250 13.95 17.88 12.84
CA ASP A 250 13.75 17.70 11.39
C ASP A 250 12.60 16.72 11.14
N LEU A 251 12.57 15.60 11.86
CA LEU A 251 11.49 14.62 11.74
C LEU A 251 10.15 15.09 12.29
N ASN A 252 10.13 16.11 13.14
CA ASN A 252 8.89 16.74 13.61
C ASN A 252 8.26 17.59 12.50
N GLU A 253 9.07 18.26 11.68
CA GLU A 253 8.60 18.95 10.48
C GLU A 253 7.97 17.96 9.50
N ILE A 254 8.68 16.87 9.18
CA ILE A 254 8.15 15.79 8.33
C ILE A 254 6.84 15.24 8.92
N PHE A 255 6.78 15.00 10.24
CA PHE A 255 5.58 14.49 10.90
C PHE A 255 4.37 15.41 10.73
N ARG A 256 4.56 16.74 10.80
CA ARG A 256 3.48 17.73 10.60
C ARG A 256 2.99 17.73 9.15
N ASP A 257 3.92 17.71 8.20
CA ASP A 257 3.61 17.69 6.77
C ASP A 257 2.83 16.43 6.36
N LEU A 258 3.28 15.27 6.85
CA LEU A 258 2.57 14.00 6.62
C LEU A 258 1.21 13.98 7.33
N GLY A 259 1.13 14.56 8.53
CA GLY A 259 -0.11 14.69 9.30
C GLY A 259 -1.18 15.47 8.54
N ALA A 260 -0.82 16.58 7.89
CA ALA A 260 -1.73 17.37 7.06
C ALA A 260 -2.35 16.53 5.92
N MET A 261 -1.54 15.72 5.22
CA MET A 261 -2.03 14.84 4.15
C MET A 261 -3.00 13.75 4.62
N ILE A 262 -2.86 13.28 5.87
CA ILE A 262 -3.74 12.25 6.45
C ILE A 262 -5.06 12.87 6.90
N VAL A 263 -5.02 14.05 7.53
CA VAL A 263 -6.21 14.77 8.01
C VAL A 263 -7.11 15.20 6.85
N GLU A 264 -6.54 15.72 5.77
CA GLU A 264 -7.31 16.13 4.57
C GLU A 264 -8.11 14.98 3.96
N GLN A 265 -7.59 13.75 4.07
CA GLN A 265 -8.22 12.59 3.47
C GLN A 265 -9.28 11.95 4.42
N GLY A 266 -9.43 12.39 5.68
CA GLY A 266 -10.41 11.90 6.67
C GLY A 266 -9.92 10.75 7.56
N THR A 267 -10.72 10.27 8.52
CA THR A 267 -10.30 9.11 9.34
C THR A 267 -10.40 7.81 8.54
N VAL A 268 -9.49 6.85 8.77
CA VAL A 268 -9.49 5.54 8.07
C VAL A 268 -10.85 4.83 8.23
N LEU A 269 -11.48 4.98 9.39
CA LEU A 269 -12.79 4.38 9.70
C LEU A 269 -13.90 4.97 8.82
N ASP A 270 -13.96 6.30 8.71
CA ASP A 270 -14.93 7.01 7.87
C ASP A 270 -14.81 6.61 6.38
N ARG A 271 -13.58 6.35 5.90
CA ARG A 271 -13.36 5.87 4.54
C ARG A 271 -13.81 4.43 4.31
N ILE A 272 -13.62 3.54 5.28
CA ILE A 272 -14.03 2.13 5.14
C ILE A 272 -15.56 2.07 5.12
N ASP A 273 -16.21 2.72 6.09
CA ASP A 273 -17.66 2.73 6.19
C ASP A 273 -18.29 3.35 4.95
N TYR A 274 -17.76 4.49 4.48
CA TYR A 274 -18.19 5.12 3.24
C TYR A 274 -18.03 4.20 2.02
N ASN A 275 -16.87 3.54 1.85
CA ASN A 275 -16.64 2.66 0.69
C ASN A 275 -17.49 1.38 0.74
N VAL A 276 -17.72 0.83 1.94
CA VAL A 276 -18.61 -0.33 2.15
C VAL A 276 -20.06 0.07 1.85
N GLU A 277 -20.50 1.23 2.33
CA GLU A 277 -21.83 1.77 2.05
C GLU A 277 -22.01 2.01 0.54
N GLN A 278 -21.06 2.67 -0.11
CA GLN A 278 -21.07 2.88 -1.57
C GLN A 278 -21.11 1.56 -2.34
N SER A 279 -20.38 0.54 -1.89
CA SER A 279 -20.40 -0.79 -2.49
C SER A 279 -21.76 -1.48 -2.29
N CYS A 280 -22.38 -1.32 -1.13
CA CYS A 280 -23.74 -1.80 -0.84
C CYS A 280 -24.76 -1.12 -1.76
N ILE A 281 -24.70 0.20 -1.92
CA ILE A 281 -25.58 0.97 -2.84
C ILE A 281 -25.40 0.49 -4.28
N LYS A 282 -24.15 0.41 -4.78
CA LYS A 282 -23.86 -0.07 -6.14
C LYS A 282 -24.35 -1.50 -6.38
N THR A 283 -24.22 -2.38 -5.40
CA THR A 283 -24.71 -3.77 -5.50
C THR A 283 -26.24 -3.80 -5.55
N LYS A 284 -26.93 -3.00 -4.73
CA LYS A 284 -28.39 -2.86 -4.77
C LYS A 284 -28.86 -2.34 -6.12
N ASP A 285 -28.21 -1.34 -6.68
CA ASP A 285 -28.57 -0.79 -7.99
C ASP A 285 -28.24 -1.76 -9.13
N GLY A 286 -27.12 -2.48 -9.05
CA GLY A 286 -26.80 -3.57 -9.97
C GLY A 286 -27.87 -4.68 -9.94
N LEU A 287 -28.37 -5.04 -8.75
CA LEU A 287 -29.46 -6.01 -8.62
C LEU A 287 -30.75 -5.51 -9.29
N LYS A 288 -31.10 -4.22 -9.15
CA LYS A 288 -32.24 -3.63 -9.87
C LYS A 288 -32.06 -3.72 -11.38
N GLN A 289 -30.86 -3.45 -11.89
CA GLN A 289 -30.55 -3.55 -13.31
C GLN A 289 -30.66 -5.00 -13.81
N LEU A 290 -30.18 -5.98 -13.05
CA LEU A 290 -30.35 -7.40 -13.36
C LEU A 290 -31.83 -7.80 -13.40
N HIS A 291 -32.63 -7.33 -12.45
CA HIS A 291 -34.08 -7.57 -12.43
C HIS A 291 -34.76 -6.98 -13.67
N LYS A 292 -34.37 -5.77 -14.05
CA LYS A 292 -34.88 -5.12 -15.27
C LYS A 292 -34.47 -5.90 -16.52
N ALA A 293 -33.22 -6.37 -16.60
CA ALA A 293 -32.73 -7.20 -17.69
C ALA A 293 -33.48 -8.53 -17.79
N GLU A 294 -33.76 -9.20 -16.67
CA GLU A 294 -34.55 -10.43 -16.62
C GLU A 294 -35.98 -10.19 -17.14
N GLN A 295 -36.62 -9.08 -16.73
CA GLN A 295 -37.94 -8.70 -17.24
C GLN A 295 -37.94 -8.46 -18.75
N TYR A 296 -36.90 -7.79 -19.28
CA TYR A 296 -36.74 -7.62 -20.72
C TYR A 296 -36.57 -8.96 -21.44
N GLN A 297 -35.71 -9.87 -20.93
CA GLN A 297 -35.53 -11.19 -21.52
C GLN A 297 -36.84 -12.02 -21.52
N LYS A 298 -37.62 -11.99 -20.43
CA LYS A 298 -38.92 -12.68 -20.34
C LYS A 298 -39.94 -12.12 -21.33
N LYS A 299 -39.98 -10.80 -21.54
CA LYS A 299 -40.86 -10.17 -22.54
C LYS A 299 -40.43 -10.52 -23.96
N ASN A 300 -39.13 -10.56 -24.23
CA ASN A 300 -38.62 -10.85 -25.57
C ASN A 300 -38.99 -12.28 -26.03
N ARG A 301 -39.08 -13.25 -25.11
CA ARG A 301 -39.60 -14.61 -25.43
C ARG A 301 -41.03 -14.59 -25.99
N LYS A 302 -41.90 -13.74 -25.47
CA LYS A 302 -43.29 -13.61 -25.97
C LYS A 302 -43.32 -12.95 -27.34
N MET A 303 -42.46 -11.96 -27.58
CA MET A 303 -42.30 -11.30 -28.88
C MET A 303 -41.81 -12.28 -29.95
N LEU A 304 -40.85 -13.15 -29.60
CA LEU A 304 -40.33 -14.19 -30.50
C LEU A 304 -41.43 -15.18 -30.92
N VAL A 305 -42.31 -15.60 -30.02
CA VAL A 305 -43.46 -16.47 -30.36
C VAL A 305 -44.45 -15.77 -31.30
N ILE A 306 -44.73 -14.48 -31.06
CA ILE A 306 -45.61 -13.68 -31.94
C ILE A 306 -44.99 -13.54 -33.34
N LEU A 307 -43.67 -13.33 -33.42
CA LEU A 307 -42.94 -13.25 -34.69
C LEU A 307 -43.00 -14.58 -35.46
N ILE A 308 -42.79 -15.72 -34.79
CA ILE A 308 -42.93 -17.05 -35.42
C ILE A 308 -44.35 -17.26 -35.95
N LEU A 309 -45.37 -16.92 -35.16
CA LEU A 309 -46.78 -17.07 -35.58
C LEU A 309 -47.10 -16.20 -36.81
N PHE A 310 -46.57 -14.98 -36.87
CA PHE A 310 -46.70 -14.09 -38.02
C PHE A 310 -46.07 -14.70 -39.29
N VAL A 311 -44.86 -15.26 -39.18
CA VAL A 311 -44.18 -15.94 -40.30
C VAL A 311 -44.99 -17.14 -40.80
N VAL A 312 -45.53 -17.96 -39.89
CA VAL A 312 -46.37 -19.12 -40.26
C VAL A 312 -47.63 -18.69 -41.03
N ILE A 313 -48.28 -17.60 -40.62
CA ILE A 313 -49.46 -17.07 -41.33
C ILE A 313 -49.10 -16.63 -42.75
N ILE A 314 -47.97 -15.95 -42.94
CA ILE A 314 -47.51 -15.53 -44.28
C ILE A 314 -47.29 -16.75 -45.18
N VAL A 315 -46.63 -17.80 -44.67
CA VAL A 315 -46.39 -19.04 -45.42
C VAL A 315 -47.72 -19.69 -45.83
N LEU A 316 -48.70 -19.77 -44.93
CA LEU A 316 -50.04 -20.29 -45.23
C LEU A 316 -50.77 -19.50 -46.32
N ILE A 317 -50.68 -18.17 -46.28
CA ILE A 317 -51.29 -17.30 -47.30
C ILE A 317 -50.65 -17.55 -48.67
N VAL A 318 -49.33 -17.65 -48.74
CA VAL A 318 -48.60 -17.94 -49.99
C VAL A 318 -49.02 -19.29 -50.55
N VAL A 319 -49.13 -20.33 -49.71
CA VAL A 319 -49.59 -21.67 -50.12
C VAL A 319 -51.02 -21.62 -50.64
N LEU A 320 -51.95 -20.94 -49.96
CA LEU A 320 -53.34 -20.82 -50.40
C LEU A 320 -53.48 -20.11 -51.76
N ILE A 321 -52.73 -19.04 -51.98
CA ILE A 321 -52.71 -18.34 -53.28
C ILE A 321 -52.16 -19.28 -54.36
N SER A 322 -51.10 -20.02 -54.05
CA SER A 322 -50.47 -20.97 -54.98
C SER A 322 -51.40 -22.12 -55.38
N VAL A 323 -52.18 -22.65 -54.42
CA VAL A 323 -53.15 -23.72 -54.65
C VAL A 323 -54.39 -23.21 -55.39
N LYS A 324 -54.88 -22.00 -55.05
CA LYS A 324 -56.03 -21.39 -55.76
C LYS A 324 -55.70 -20.96 -57.19
N SER A 325 -54.42 -20.67 -57.47
CA SER A 325 -53.95 -20.31 -58.81
C SER A 325 -53.70 -21.52 -59.72
N ARG A 326 -53.79 -22.76 -59.20
CA ARG A 326 -53.80 -24.00 -59.98
C ARG A 326 -55.23 -24.50 -60.18
#